data_AF-A0A1I2RI07-F1
#
_entry.id   AF-A0A1I2RI07-F1
#
_cell.length_a   1.000
_cell.length_b   1.000
_cell.length_c   1.000
_cell.angle_alpha   90.00
_cell.angle_beta   90.00
_cell.angle_gamma   90.00
#
_symmetry.space_group_name_H-M   'P 1'
#
loop_
_entity.id
_entity.type
_entity.pdbx_description
1 polymer ?
#
loop_
_entity_poly.entity_id
_entity_poly.type
_entity_poly.pdbx_seq_one_letter_code
_entity_poly.pdbx_strand_id
1 'polypeptide(L)' 'MVGPSMTDEERDDANRRLRTGFVLLVAASGALVAVEAGGDLSVVAAGFVGGLVVGLLLLAFLIRWAREFQPDTGRRPPGR' A
#
# COMPACT_ATOMS: atom_id res chain seq x y z
N MET A 1 14.72 21.03 -15.84
CA MET A 1 13.82 20.18 -15.03
C MET A 1 12.50 20.09 -15.78
N VAL A 2 12.04 18.88 -16.10
CA VAL A 2 10.70 18.71 -16.64
C VAL A 2 9.70 19.00 -15.51
N GLY A 3 8.67 19.78 -15.80
CA GLY A 3 7.56 19.98 -14.85
C GLY A 3 6.89 18.65 -14.55
N PRO A 4 6.09 18.57 -13.46
CA PRO A 4 5.37 17.35 -13.11
C PRO A 4 4.58 16.83 -14.33
N SER A 5 4.89 15.60 -14.78
CA SER A 5 4.24 14.99 -15.93
C SER A 5 2.81 14.50 -15.64
N MET A 6 2.35 14.66 -14.39
CA MET A 6 1.02 14.32 -13.92
C MET A 6 0.59 15.38 -12.92
N THR A 7 -0.68 15.74 -12.95
CA THR A 7 -1.32 16.57 -11.93
C THR A 7 -1.35 15.84 -10.59
N ASP A 8 -1.48 16.59 -9.49
CA ASP A 8 -1.55 16.01 -8.15
C ASP A 8 -2.77 15.07 -8.00
N GLU A 9 -3.89 15.41 -8.65
CA GLU A 9 -5.12 14.61 -8.67
C GLU A 9 -4.91 13.26 -9.38
N GLU A 10 -4.25 13.25 -10.54
CA GLU A 10 -3.92 12.01 -11.27
C GLU A 10 -2.94 11.13 -10.48
N ARG A 11 -1.98 11.74 -9.77
CA ARG A 11 -1.05 11.03 -8.89
C ARG A 11 -1.77 10.37 -7.73
N ASP A 12 -2.70 11.08 -7.08
CA ASP A 12 -3.44 10.56 -5.94
C ASP A 12 -4.36 9.40 -6.32
N ASP A 13 -5.04 9.49 -7.47
CA ASP A 13 -5.88 8.38 -7.96
C ASP A 13 -5.02 7.15 -8.32
N ALA A 14 -3.90 7.35 -9.03
CA ALA A 14 -2.97 6.28 -9.36
C ALA A 14 -2.40 5.60 -8.10
N ASN A 15 -2.02 6.40 -7.11
CA ASN A 15 -1.51 5.90 -5.84
C ASN A 15 -2.59 5.15 -5.07
N ARG A 16 -3.85 5.63 -5.08
CA ARG A 16 -4.97 4.95 -4.44
C ARG A 16 -5.26 3.59 -5.07
N ARG A 17 -5.25 3.50 -6.40
CA ARG A 17 -5.40 2.23 -7.13
C ARG A 17 -4.28 1.26 -6.81
N LEU A 18 -3.03 1.74 -6.81
CA LEU A 18 -1.87 0.91 -6.49
C LEU A 18 -1.94 0.35 -5.06
N ARG A 19 -2.26 1.21 -4.08
CA ARG A 19 -2.44 0.80 -2.68
C ARG A 19 -3.54 -0.24 -2.53
N THR A 20 -4.66 -0.03 -3.20
CA THR A 20 -5.79 -0.97 -3.18
C THR A 20 -5.39 -2.30 -3.81
N GLY A 21 -4.74 -2.28 -4.97
CA GLY A 21 -4.23 -3.48 -5.64
C GLY A 21 -3.24 -4.27 -4.79
N PHE A 22 -2.30 -3.59 -4.14
CA PHE A 22 -1.35 -4.21 -3.21
C PHE A 22 -2.06 -4.96 -2.08
N VAL A 23 -3.00 -4.31 -1.39
CA VAL A 23 -3.73 -4.93 -0.27
C VAL A 23 -4.57 -6.11 -0.75
N LEU A 24 -5.24 -5.99 -1.89
CA LEU A 24 -6.03 -7.07 -2.47
C LEU A 24 -5.16 -8.26 -2.89
N LEU A 25 -3.96 -8.02 -3.43
CA LEU A 25 -3.03 -9.10 -3.79
C LEU A 25 -2.56 -9.87 -2.55
N VAL A 26 -2.27 -9.17 -1.45
CA VAL A 26 -1.89 -9.83 -0.18
C VAL A 26 -3.07 -10.64 0.39
N ALA A 27 -4.29 -10.10 0.33
CA ALA A 27 -5.50 -10.81 0.74
C ALA A 27 -5.75 -12.07 -0.09
N ALA A 28 -5.67 -11.95 -1.43
CA ALA A 28 -5.80 -13.09 -2.34
C ALA A 28 -4.72 -14.14 -2.10
N SER A 29 -3.48 -13.72 -1.83
CA SER A 29 -2.39 -14.63 -1.47
C SER A 29 -2.70 -15.42 -0.19
N GLY A 30 -3.19 -14.78 0.87
CA GLY A 30 -3.59 -15.47 2.10
C GLY A 30 -4.73 -16.48 1.88
N ALA A 31 -5.70 -16.14 1.03
CA ALA A 31 -6.78 -17.05 0.65
C ALA A 31 -6.26 -18.26 -0.14
N LEU A 32 -5.36 -18.04 -1.12
CA LEU A 32 -4.76 -19.11 -1.92
C LEU A 32 -3.90 -20.06 -1.07
N VAL A 33 -3.15 -19.53 -0.11
CA VAL A 33 -2.39 -20.35 0.85
C VAL A 33 -3.34 -21.25 1.67
N ALA A 34 -4.49 -20.73 2.10
CA ALA A 34 -5.48 -21.52 2.82
C ALA A 34 -6.10 -22.63 1.94
N VAL A 35 -6.32 -22.36 0.65
CA VAL A 35 -6.77 -23.38 -0.33
C VAL A 35 -5.71 -24.46 -0.51
N GLU A 36 -4.45 -24.08 -0.69
CA GLU A 36 -3.34 -25.03 -0.86
C GLU A 36 -3.15 -25.90 0.39
N ALA A 37 -3.37 -25.34 1.58
CA ALA A 37 -3.35 -26.06 2.85
C ALA A 37 -4.54 -27.03 3.05
N GLY A 38 -5.47 -27.13 2.08
CA GLY A 38 -6.66 -27.98 2.19
C GLY A 38 -7.72 -27.43 3.16
N GLY A 39 -7.71 -26.12 3.42
CA GLY A 39 -8.67 -25.47 4.28
C GLY A 39 -10.08 -25.44 3.68
N ASP A 40 -11.09 -25.63 4.53
CA ASP A 40 -12.49 -25.45 4.14
C ASP A 40 -12.83 -23.96 3.93
N LEU A 41 -14.02 -23.63 3.42
CA LEU A 41 -14.42 -22.27 3.04
C LEU A 41 -14.22 -21.23 4.16
N SER A 42 -14.45 -21.64 5.42
CA SER A 42 -14.22 -20.79 6.60
C SER A 42 -12.74 -20.43 6.78
N VAL A 43 -11.83 -21.37 6.52
CA VAL A 43 -10.38 -21.18 6.61
C VAL A 43 -9.90 -20.29 5.47
N VAL A 44 -10.43 -20.48 4.26
CA VAL A 44 -10.13 -19.61 3.11
C VAL A 44 -10.58 -18.17 3.37
N ALA A 45 -11.79 -17.99 3.90
CA ALA A 45 -12.30 -16.68 4.28
C ALA A 45 -11.44 -16.04 5.38
N ALA A 46 -11.02 -16.81 6.39
CA ALA A 46 -10.11 -16.34 7.42
C ALA A 46 -8.73 -15.96 6.85
N GLY A 47 -8.20 -16.73 5.90
CA GLY A 47 -6.96 -16.42 5.18
C GLY A 47 -7.05 -15.13 4.38
N PHE A 48 -8.18 -14.90 3.69
CA PHE A 48 -8.44 -13.64 2.98
C PHE A 48 -8.50 -12.43 3.93
N VAL A 49 -9.27 -12.55 5.01
CA VAL A 49 -9.39 -11.49 6.03
C VAL A 49 -8.05 -11.24 6.72
N GLY A 50 -7.31 -12.29 7.06
CA GLY A 50 -5.97 -12.20 7.61
C GLY A 50 -5.02 -11.48 6.65
N GLY A 51 -5.07 -11.83 5.36
CA GLY A 51 -4.28 -11.17 4.32
C GLY A 51 -4.67 -9.70 4.12
N LEU A 52 -5.94 -9.32 4.24
CA LEU A 52 -6.35 -7.90 4.26
C LEU A 52 -5.72 -7.14 5.43
N VAL A 53 -5.77 -7.71 6.63
CA VAL A 53 -5.19 -7.10 7.83
C VAL A 53 -3.68 -6.94 7.65
N VAL A 54 -2.98 -7.99 7.20
CA VAL A 54 -1.54 -7.96 6.93
C VAL A 54 -1.20 -6.95 5.84
N GLY A 55 -1.95 -6.93 4.73
CA GLY A 55 -1.74 -5.98 3.63
C GLY A 55 -1.88 -4.52 4.08
N LEU A 56 -2.88 -4.22 4.91
CA LEU A 56 -3.06 -2.88 5.49
C LEU A 56 -1.92 -2.51 6.44
N LEU A 57 -1.48 -3.45 7.29
CA LEU A 57 -0.36 -3.22 8.21
C LEU A 57 0.95 -2.98 7.44
N LEU A 58 1.22 -3.76 6.40
CA LEU A 58 2.39 -3.58 5.53
C LEU A 58 2.34 -2.24 4.82
N LEU A 59 1.19 -1.86 4.27
CA LEU A 59 1.03 -0.56 3.63
C LEU A 59 1.24 0.60 4.62
N ALA A 60 0.67 0.49 5.83
CA ALA A 60 0.86 1.49 6.87
C ALA A 60 2.33 1.58 7.31
N PHE A 61 3.02 0.44 7.43
CA PHE A 61 4.45 0.37 7.70
C PHE A 61 5.27 1.04 6.59
N LEU A 62 5.00 0.73 5.33
CA LEU A 62 5.71 1.33 4.18
C LEU A 62 5.51 2.84 4.12
N ILE A 63 4.28 3.33 4.34
CA ILE A 63 4.01 4.77 4.37
C ILE A 63 4.70 5.44 5.55
N ARG A 64 4.66 4.82 6.74
CA ARG A 64 5.34 5.34 7.93
C ARG A 64 6.84 5.42 7.69
N TRP A 65 7.41 4.35 7.17
CA TRP A 65 8.83 4.26 6.85
C TRP A 65 9.22 5.30 5.81
N ALA A 66 8.46 5.43 4.71
CA ALA A 66 8.73 6.42 3.67
C ALA A 66 8.75 7.86 4.20
N ARG A 67 7.93 8.20 5.21
CA ARG A 67 7.94 9.53 5.85
C ARG A 67 9.21 9.79 6.66
N GLU A 68 9.82 8.76 7.25
CA GLU A 68 11.07 8.87 8.00
C GLU A 68 12.26 9.17 7.07
N PHE A 69 12.24 8.61 5.86
CA PHE A 69 13.31 8.76 4.86
C PHE A 69 13.07 9.91 3.87
N GLN A 70 12.05 10.76 4.06
CA GLN A 70 11.89 12.00 3.30
C GLN A 70 12.73 13.10 3.98
N PRO A 71 13.95 13.42 3.51
CA PRO A 71 14.68 14.58 3.99
C PRO A 71 13.83 15.85 3.76
N ASP A 72 13.96 16.83 4.66
CA ASP A 72 13.39 18.18 4.57
C ASP A 72 13.85 18.89 3.27
N THR A 73 13.28 18.52 2.13
CA THR A 73 13.50 19.19 0.85
C THR A 73 12.60 20.41 0.75
N GLY A 74 12.93 21.47 1.49
CA GLY A 74 12.59 22.83 1.01
C GLY A 74 11.87 23.79 1.95
N ARG A 75 12.29 23.95 3.21
CA ARG A 75 12.22 25.29 3.81
C ARG A 75 13.37 26.13 3.25
N ARG A 76 13.17 26.74 2.09
CA ARG A 76 14.05 27.82 1.62
C ARG A 76 13.79 29.01 2.57
N PRO A 77 14.77 29.43 3.39
CA PRO A 77 14.57 30.62 4.21
C PRO A 77 14.35 31.83 3.28
N PRO A 78 13.43 32.75 3.60
CA PRO A 78 13.25 33.97 2.83
C PRO A 78 14.59 34.72 2.78
N GLY A 79 15.13 34.87 1.58
CA GLY A 79 16.36 35.62 1.34
C GLY A 79 16.21 37.06 1.81
N ARG A 80 17.23 37.54 2.53
CA ARG A 80 17.45 38.96 2.78
C ARG A 80 18.15 39.61 1.59
#